data_AF-A0A1B6GEI6-F1
#
_entry.id   AF-A0A1B6GEI6-F1
#
_cell.length_a   1.000
_cell.length_b   1.000
_cell.length_c   1.000
_cell.angle_alpha   90.00
_cell.angle_beta   90.00
_cell.angle_gamma   90.00
#
_symmetry.space_group_name_H-M   'P 1'
#
loop_
_entity.id
_entity.type
_entity.pdbx_description
1 polymer ?
#
loop_
_entity_poly.entity_id
_entity_poly.type
_entity_poly.pdbx_seq_one_letter_code
_entity_poly.pdbx_strand_id
1 'polypeptide(L)'
;MMWSMVSNTNKVPTLAPRKSLYFNVVHQGHNKTLTVEGGGVNATVIQPDIAATNGIVHIIDRVLGVPFTTVGRKLATDPMLNKTYQLGKTNNFNIQLDDTSKKFTYFVPRDFAWNRMEARFPSAHKKMFMKDYDYHVKQILERHLVVDDKPLTMQMLKKYSNDSLTLPTIRDVLKLRVKESDSIQDPELQSLDGGYYIEWNNEWIHVFRPDVECTNGVIHVIDSVLLQDSDIVVSAAPTPSLSLGLGTAAALFLSLLAAHLL
;
A
#
# COMPACT_ATOMS: atom_id res chain seq x y z
N MET A 1 16.05 -21.31 4.44
CA MET A 1 16.92 -20.11 4.50
C MET A 1 16.33 -19.08 3.55
N MET A 2 15.42 -18.24 4.03
CA MET A 2 14.71 -17.25 3.21
C MET A 2 15.46 -15.93 3.38
N TRP A 3 16.21 -15.53 2.35
CA TRP A 3 16.81 -14.21 2.32
C TRP A 3 15.68 -13.19 2.31
N SER A 4 15.48 -12.47 3.42
CA SER A 4 14.73 -11.22 3.39
C SER A 4 15.55 -10.24 2.57
N MET A 5 15.09 -9.93 1.37
CA MET A 5 15.57 -8.76 0.64
C MET A 5 15.06 -7.54 1.41
N VAL A 6 15.83 -7.06 2.38
CA VAL A 6 15.74 -5.67 2.79
C VAL A 6 16.28 -4.86 1.61
N SER A 7 15.40 -4.46 0.70
CA SER A 7 15.73 -3.47 -0.31
C SER A 7 15.93 -2.15 0.41
N ASN A 8 17.18 -1.79 0.72
CA ASN A 8 17.54 -0.43 1.12
C ASN A 8 17.27 0.48 -0.07
N THR A 9 16.02 0.90 -0.18
CA THR A 9 15.57 1.82 -1.22
C THR A 9 15.98 3.21 -0.78
N ASN A 10 16.99 3.77 -1.43
CA ASN A 10 17.47 5.10 -1.08
C ASN A 10 16.62 6.13 -1.82
N LYS A 11 15.82 6.89 -1.06
CA LYS A 11 15.06 8.03 -1.56
C LYS A 11 16.00 9.22 -1.72
N VAL A 12 15.97 9.86 -2.89
CA VAL A 12 16.79 11.02 -3.24
C VAL A 12 15.88 12.12 -3.80
N PRO A 13 15.87 13.34 -3.23
CA PRO A 13 15.07 14.44 -3.78
C PRO A 13 15.61 14.87 -5.15
N THR A 14 14.72 15.35 -6.01
CA THR A 14 15.10 15.97 -7.29
C THR A 14 14.94 17.48 -7.23
N LEU A 15 15.40 18.17 -8.28
CA LEU A 15 15.12 19.60 -8.46
C LEU A 15 13.63 19.87 -8.67
N ALA A 16 12.87 18.89 -9.19
CA ALA A 16 11.43 19.00 -9.31
C ALA A 16 10.78 18.90 -7.91
N PRO A 17 9.98 19.90 -7.50
CA PRO A 17 9.37 19.91 -6.17
C PRO A 17 8.57 18.63 -5.89
N ARG A 18 8.76 18.04 -4.72
CA ARG A 18 8.02 16.86 -4.23
C ARG A 18 8.12 15.63 -5.13
N LYS A 19 9.13 15.59 -6.01
CA LYS A 19 9.50 14.41 -6.80
C LYS A 19 10.82 13.89 -6.27
N SER A 20 10.82 12.62 -5.88
CA SER A 20 12.01 11.90 -5.44
C SER A 20 12.28 10.72 -6.36
N LEU A 21 13.55 10.36 -6.48
CA LEU A 21 14.01 9.14 -7.10
C LEU A 21 14.28 8.09 -6.02
N TYR A 22 14.09 6.82 -6.37
CA TYR A 22 14.25 5.70 -5.48
C TYR A 22 15.25 4.74 -6.11
N PHE A 23 16.44 4.65 -5.51
CA PHE A 23 17.50 3.79 -6.01
C PHE A 23 17.45 2.44 -5.31
N ASN A 24 17.64 1.38 -6.08
CA ASN A 24 17.73 0.03 -5.57
C ASN A 24 18.83 -0.75 -6.29
N VAL A 25 19.58 -1.57 -5.55
CA VAL A 25 20.60 -2.46 -6.10
C VAL A 25 20.01 -3.87 -6.16
N VAL A 26 19.79 -4.36 -7.38
CA VAL A 26 19.28 -5.70 -7.63
C VAL A 26 20.45 -6.66 -7.79
N HIS A 27 20.44 -7.75 -7.01
CA HIS A 27 21.44 -8.80 -7.07
C HIS A 27 20.91 -9.97 -7.92
N GLN A 28 21.62 -10.31 -9.00
CA GLN A 28 21.36 -11.49 -9.83
C GLN A 28 22.62 -12.35 -9.86
N GLY A 29 22.72 -13.30 -8.94
CA GLY A 29 23.95 -14.06 -8.72
C GLY A 29 25.11 -13.15 -8.28
N HIS A 30 26.21 -13.15 -9.03
CA HIS A 30 27.35 -12.25 -8.79
C HIS A 30 27.17 -10.85 -9.41
N ASN A 31 26.16 -10.65 -10.26
CA ASN A 31 25.92 -9.36 -10.91
C ASN A 31 25.09 -8.45 -10.02
N LYS A 32 25.52 -7.19 -9.91
CA LYS A 32 24.78 -6.11 -9.25
C LYS A 32 24.30 -5.16 -10.32
N THR A 33 22.99 -4.91 -10.34
CA THR A 33 22.37 -3.95 -11.26
C THR A 33 21.77 -2.82 -10.43
N LEU A 34 22.21 -1.59 -10.68
CA LEU A 34 21.60 -0.41 -10.08
C LEU A 34 20.36 -0.03 -10.89
N THR A 35 19.24 0.14 -10.19
CA THR A 35 17.98 0.60 -10.76
C THR A 35 17.55 1.89 -10.07
N VAL A 36 16.88 2.76 -10.82
CA VAL A 36 16.30 3.99 -10.33
C VAL A 36 14.83 4.04 -10.71
N GLU A 37 13.99 4.38 -9.76
CA GLU A 37 12.57 4.57 -9.97
C GLU A 37 12.17 6.04 -9.77
N GLY A 38 11.43 6.59 -10.73
CA GLY A 38 10.93 7.96 -10.70
C GLY A 38 9.85 8.20 -11.75
N GLY A 39 8.79 8.93 -11.36
CA GLY A 39 7.70 9.29 -12.28
C GLY A 39 7.05 8.09 -12.95
N GLY A 40 6.76 7.02 -12.21
CA GLY A 40 6.15 5.79 -12.75
C GLY A 40 7.13 4.82 -13.43
N VAL A 41 8.32 5.27 -13.81
CA VAL A 41 9.29 4.48 -14.59
C VAL A 41 10.35 3.87 -13.68
N ASN A 42 10.63 2.58 -13.87
CA ASN A 42 11.83 1.93 -13.32
C ASN A 42 12.86 1.80 -14.46
N ALA A 43 14.03 2.39 -14.28
CA ALA A 43 15.13 2.40 -15.24
C ALA A 43 16.37 1.71 -14.66
N THR A 44 17.12 1.02 -15.51
CA THR A 44 18.42 0.44 -15.16
C THR A 44 19.53 1.45 -15.47
N VAL A 45 20.46 1.62 -14.53
CA VAL A 45 21.68 2.40 -14.75
C VAL A 45 22.64 1.54 -15.58
N ILE A 46 22.88 1.94 -16.82
CA ILE A 46 23.75 1.23 -17.77
C ILE A 46 25.20 1.71 -17.71
N GLN A 47 25.44 2.96 -17.29
CA GLN A 47 26.78 3.49 -17.07
C GLN A 47 26.77 4.39 -15.82
N PRO A 48 27.25 3.89 -14.67
CA PRO A 48 27.34 4.69 -13.46
C PRO A 48 28.64 5.52 -13.41
N ASP A 49 28.69 6.46 -12.47
CA ASP A 49 29.91 7.09 -11.94
C ASP A 49 30.75 7.90 -12.95
N ILE A 50 30.10 8.57 -13.89
CA ILE A 50 30.79 9.49 -14.81
C ILE A 50 31.06 10.80 -14.07
N ALA A 51 32.33 11.10 -13.82
CA ALA A 51 32.73 12.32 -13.12
C ALA A 51 32.43 13.59 -13.93
N ALA A 52 31.87 14.60 -13.27
CA ALA A 52 31.68 15.95 -13.78
C ALA A 52 32.23 16.98 -12.78
N THR A 53 32.53 18.19 -13.22
CA THR A 53 33.13 19.24 -12.37
C THR A 53 32.32 19.54 -11.10
N ASN A 54 31.00 19.40 -11.17
CA ASN A 54 30.06 19.74 -10.11
C ASN A 54 29.17 18.55 -9.69
N GLY A 55 29.53 17.30 -10.04
CA GLY A 55 28.71 16.15 -9.69
C GLY A 55 29.08 14.85 -10.40
N ILE A 56 28.12 13.96 -10.47
CA ILE A 56 28.24 12.63 -11.07
C ILE A 56 27.08 12.42 -12.05
N VAL A 57 27.37 11.86 -13.22
CA VAL A 57 26.38 11.48 -14.23
C VAL A 57 26.23 9.96 -14.25
N HIS A 58 24.97 9.50 -14.25
CA HIS A 58 24.61 8.10 -14.44
C HIS A 58 23.73 8.01 -15.70
N ILE A 59 24.12 7.17 -16.67
CA ILE A 59 23.31 6.91 -17.87
C ILE A 59 22.29 5.81 -17.55
N ILE A 60 21.03 6.04 -17.89
CA ILE A 60 19.90 5.13 -17.67
C ILE A 60 19.29 4.67 -19.00
N ASP A 61 18.68 3.49 -19.00
CA ASP A 61 18.08 2.87 -20.19
C ASP A 61 16.67 3.36 -20.54
N ARG A 62 16.05 4.18 -19.67
CA ARG A 62 14.69 4.70 -19.85
C ARG A 62 14.57 6.15 -19.39
N VAL A 63 13.71 6.91 -20.06
CA VAL A 63 13.35 8.28 -19.67
C VAL A 63 12.37 8.22 -18.50
N LEU A 64 12.72 8.88 -17.38
CA LEU A 64 11.84 8.98 -16.22
C LEU A 64 10.66 9.91 -16.47
N GLY A 65 9.49 9.63 -15.87
CA GLY A 65 8.29 10.44 -16.05
C GLY A 65 7.49 10.17 -17.32
N VAL A 66 7.90 9.21 -18.15
CA VAL A 66 7.12 8.76 -19.32
C VAL A 66 6.65 7.33 -19.08
N PRO A 67 5.46 7.14 -18.48
CA PRO A 67 5.00 5.80 -18.08
C PRO A 67 4.74 4.91 -19.30
N PHE A 68 5.19 3.65 -19.23
CA PHE A 68 5.03 2.64 -20.28
C PHE A 68 4.31 1.37 -19.79
N THR A 69 3.88 1.36 -18.53
CA THR A 69 3.18 0.24 -17.88
C THR A 69 1.79 0.66 -17.42
N THR A 70 0.85 -0.27 -17.41
CA THR A 70 -0.47 -0.12 -16.75
C THR A 70 -0.30 -0.15 -15.22
N VAL A 71 -1.37 0.22 -14.48
CA VAL A 71 -1.44 0.07 -13.03
C VAL A 71 -1.20 -1.38 -12.61
N GLY A 72 -1.85 -2.34 -13.30
CA GLY A 72 -1.69 -3.77 -13.02
C GLY A 72 -0.24 -4.24 -13.24
N ARG A 73 0.37 -3.86 -14.35
CA ARG A 73 1.76 -4.22 -14.65
C ARG A 73 2.74 -3.56 -13.68
N LYS A 74 2.53 -2.28 -13.35
CA LYS A 74 3.38 -1.57 -12.38
C LYS A 74 3.35 -2.28 -11.02
N LEU A 75 2.15 -2.60 -10.54
CA LEU A 75 1.93 -3.33 -9.30
C LEU A 75 2.64 -4.69 -9.28
N ALA A 76 2.63 -5.42 -10.41
CA ALA A 76 3.29 -6.72 -10.54
C ALA A 76 4.83 -6.66 -10.55
N THR A 77 5.41 -5.54 -10.98
CA THR A 77 6.87 -5.39 -11.15
C THR A 77 7.56 -4.64 -10.02
N ASP A 78 6.79 -3.96 -9.17
CA ASP A 78 7.33 -3.13 -8.10
C ASP A 78 7.52 -3.95 -6.81
N PRO A 79 8.77 -4.15 -6.36
CA PRO A 79 9.06 -5.02 -5.22
C PRO A 79 8.46 -4.50 -3.91
N MET A 80 8.21 -3.19 -3.79
CA MET A 80 7.63 -2.60 -2.58
C MET A 80 6.11 -2.84 -2.47
N LEU A 81 5.46 -3.26 -3.57
CA LEU A 81 4.01 -3.44 -3.64
C LEU A 81 3.60 -4.93 -3.75
N ASN A 82 4.54 -5.84 -3.50
CA ASN A 82 4.36 -7.27 -3.73
C ASN A 82 3.22 -7.86 -2.89
N LYS A 83 3.08 -7.52 -1.61
CA LYS A 83 1.97 -8.03 -0.77
C LYS A 83 0.60 -7.62 -1.33
N THR A 84 0.43 -6.36 -1.75
CA THR A 84 -0.82 -5.92 -2.39
C THR A 84 -1.07 -6.65 -3.70
N TYR A 85 -0.03 -6.83 -4.53
CA TYR A 85 -0.12 -7.60 -5.75
C TYR A 85 -0.58 -9.04 -5.50
N GLN A 86 0.01 -9.75 -4.53
CA GLN A 86 -0.37 -11.13 -4.21
C GLN A 86 -1.82 -11.22 -3.71
N LEU A 87 -2.24 -10.32 -2.83
CA LEU A 87 -3.62 -10.29 -2.32
C LEU A 87 -4.65 -10.09 -3.45
N GLY A 88 -4.38 -9.19 -4.39
CA GLY A 88 -5.27 -8.96 -5.54
C GLY A 88 -5.22 -10.07 -6.60
N LYS A 89 -4.23 -10.96 -6.54
CA LYS A 89 -4.14 -12.13 -7.44
C LYS A 89 -5.10 -13.24 -7.00
N THR A 90 -5.27 -13.46 -5.69
CA THR A 90 -6.03 -14.58 -5.14
C THR A 90 -7.50 -14.60 -5.57
N ASN A 91 -8.11 -13.42 -5.78
CA ASN A 91 -9.53 -13.28 -6.16
C ASN A 91 -9.73 -12.71 -7.57
N ASN A 92 -8.68 -12.70 -8.41
CA ASN A 92 -8.68 -12.09 -9.74
C ASN A 92 -8.96 -10.57 -9.78
N PHE A 93 -8.84 -9.85 -8.65
CA PHE A 93 -8.99 -8.40 -8.60
C PHE A 93 -8.01 -7.69 -9.54
N ASN A 94 -6.77 -8.19 -9.66
CA ASN A 94 -5.75 -7.57 -10.49
C ASN A 94 -6.08 -7.54 -11.98
N ILE A 95 -6.96 -8.42 -12.48
CA ILE A 95 -7.29 -8.52 -13.91
C ILE A 95 -7.83 -7.19 -14.45
N GLN A 96 -8.60 -6.45 -13.64
CA GLN A 96 -9.20 -5.19 -14.07
C GLN A 96 -8.17 -4.06 -14.22
N LEU A 97 -7.02 -4.16 -13.57
CA LEU A 97 -6.02 -3.08 -13.49
C LEU A 97 -5.26 -2.86 -14.80
N ASP A 98 -5.45 -3.75 -15.78
CA ASP A 98 -4.91 -3.66 -17.13
C ASP A 98 -5.92 -3.11 -18.14
N ASP A 99 -7.15 -2.82 -17.72
CA ASP A 99 -8.17 -2.17 -18.56
C ASP A 99 -7.73 -0.74 -18.91
N THR A 100 -7.53 -0.47 -20.19
CA THR A 100 -7.07 0.84 -20.70
C THR A 100 -8.22 1.80 -20.98
N SER A 101 -9.47 1.31 -20.99
CA SER A 101 -10.68 2.13 -21.16
C SER A 101 -11.00 2.96 -19.91
N LYS A 102 -10.54 2.49 -18.74
CA LYS A 102 -10.72 3.17 -17.45
C LYS A 102 -9.53 4.05 -17.10
N LYS A 103 -9.73 4.94 -16.13
CA LYS A 103 -8.65 5.70 -15.49
C LYS A 103 -8.68 5.43 -14.00
N PHE A 104 -7.63 4.78 -13.52
CA PHE A 104 -7.51 4.35 -12.13
C PHE A 104 -6.74 5.38 -11.30
N THR A 105 -7.19 5.61 -10.08
CA THR A 105 -6.40 6.21 -9.01
C THR A 105 -6.32 5.19 -7.88
N TYR A 106 -5.18 4.52 -7.75
CA TYR A 106 -5.02 3.41 -6.82
C TYR A 106 -4.13 3.80 -5.63
N PHE A 107 -4.72 3.85 -4.44
CA PHE A 107 -3.98 4.03 -3.19
C PHE A 107 -3.43 2.68 -2.73
N VAL A 108 -2.18 2.36 -3.08
CA VAL A 108 -1.60 1.03 -2.85
C VAL A 108 -0.84 1.00 -1.52
N PRO A 109 -1.27 0.19 -0.52
CA PRO A 109 -0.46 -0.02 0.66
C PRO A 109 0.82 -0.76 0.28
N ARG A 110 1.99 -0.24 0.66
CA ARG A 110 3.25 -0.98 0.47
C ARG A 110 3.39 -2.13 1.46
N ASP A 111 4.34 -3.02 1.21
CA ASP A 111 4.62 -4.17 2.09
C ASP A 111 4.83 -3.77 3.56
N PHE A 112 5.41 -2.60 3.81
CA PHE A 112 5.52 -2.03 5.16
C PHE A 112 4.16 -1.83 5.85
N ALA A 113 3.15 -1.33 5.14
CA ALA A 113 1.79 -1.13 5.68
C ALA A 113 1.16 -2.45 6.10
N TRP A 114 1.32 -3.49 5.27
CA TRP A 114 0.85 -4.84 5.59
C TRP A 114 1.61 -5.47 6.76
N ASN A 115 2.92 -5.29 6.85
CA ASN A 115 3.72 -5.76 8.00
C ASN A 115 3.29 -5.08 9.31
N ARG A 116 3.02 -3.76 9.26
CA ARG A 116 2.50 -3.01 10.41
C ARG A 116 1.12 -3.52 10.82
N MET A 117 0.27 -3.80 9.84
CA MET A 117 -1.06 -4.39 10.06
C MET A 117 -0.96 -5.78 10.70
N GLU A 118 -0.06 -6.64 10.21
CA GLU A 118 0.22 -7.96 10.78
C GLU A 118 0.61 -7.89 12.25
N ALA A 119 1.46 -6.93 12.61
CA ALA A 119 1.86 -6.71 13.99
C ALA A 119 0.70 -6.24 14.88
N ARG A 120 -0.20 -5.40 14.35
CA ARG A 120 -1.34 -4.83 15.10
C ARG A 120 -2.52 -5.79 15.21
N PHE A 121 -2.80 -6.56 14.15
CA PHE A 121 -3.98 -7.42 14.02
C PHE A 121 -3.61 -8.79 13.40
N PRO A 122 -2.81 -9.63 14.09
CA PRO A 122 -2.25 -10.85 13.51
C PRO A 122 -3.31 -11.84 13.01
N SER A 123 -4.42 -11.98 13.75
CA SER A 123 -5.54 -12.86 13.36
C SER A 123 -6.27 -12.37 12.11
N ALA A 124 -6.51 -11.06 12.00
CA ALA A 124 -7.16 -10.47 10.83
C ALA A 124 -6.23 -10.55 9.60
N HIS A 125 -4.95 -10.22 9.78
CA HIS A 125 -3.93 -10.39 8.73
C HIS A 125 -3.90 -11.83 8.20
N LYS A 126 -3.82 -12.83 9.09
CA LYS A 126 -3.79 -14.24 8.69
C LYS A 126 -5.03 -14.64 7.88
N LYS A 127 -6.21 -14.16 8.28
CA LYS A 127 -7.47 -14.43 7.55
C LYS A 127 -7.43 -13.89 6.12
N MET A 128 -6.80 -12.73 5.87
CA MET A 128 -6.70 -12.19 4.51
C MET A 128 -5.90 -13.07 3.53
N PHE A 129 -5.07 -13.98 4.01
CA PHE A 129 -4.33 -14.92 3.15
C PHE A 129 -5.00 -16.31 3.09
N MET A 130 -6.18 -16.46 3.71
CA MET A 130 -6.97 -17.69 3.65
C MET A 130 -8.04 -17.56 2.58
N LYS A 131 -8.16 -18.60 1.74
CA LYS A 131 -9.09 -18.65 0.60
C LYS A 131 -10.55 -18.34 0.96
N ASP A 132 -10.99 -18.75 2.16
CA ASP A 132 -12.37 -18.52 2.63
C ASP A 132 -12.69 -17.03 2.83
N TYR A 133 -11.68 -16.16 2.88
CA TYR A 133 -11.82 -14.72 3.10
C TYR A 133 -11.47 -13.88 1.86
N ASP A 134 -11.29 -14.50 0.69
CA ASP A 134 -10.96 -13.82 -0.57
C ASP A 134 -11.94 -12.70 -0.92
N TYR A 135 -13.22 -12.86 -0.55
CA TYR A 135 -14.25 -11.84 -0.69
C TYR A 135 -13.93 -10.59 0.15
N HIS A 136 -13.59 -10.75 1.43
CA HIS A 136 -13.24 -9.63 2.30
C HIS A 136 -12.00 -8.89 1.81
N VAL A 137 -11.01 -9.61 1.30
CA VAL A 137 -9.82 -9.00 0.71
C VAL A 137 -10.18 -8.20 -0.53
N LYS A 138 -11.03 -8.74 -1.42
CA LYS A 138 -11.52 -8.01 -2.60
C LYS A 138 -12.12 -6.68 -2.20
N GLN A 139 -12.99 -6.72 -1.20
CA GLN A 139 -13.68 -5.56 -0.66
C GLN A 139 -12.74 -4.49 -0.09
N ILE A 140 -11.67 -4.91 0.59
CA ILE A 140 -10.63 -4.00 1.08
C ILE A 140 -9.88 -3.38 -0.10
N LEU A 141 -9.45 -4.16 -1.08
CA LEU A 141 -8.72 -3.65 -2.25
C LEU A 141 -9.57 -2.70 -3.10
N GLU A 142 -10.87 -2.99 -3.27
CA GLU A 142 -11.81 -2.11 -3.99
C GLU A 142 -11.97 -0.74 -3.32
N ARG A 143 -11.91 -0.67 -1.98
CA ARG A 143 -11.93 0.60 -1.24
C ARG A 143 -10.74 1.51 -1.56
N HIS A 144 -9.63 0.92 -1.97
CA HIS A 144 -8.42 1.65 -2.32
C HIS A 144 -8.38 2.07 -3.81
N LEU A 145 -9.30 1.57 -4.63
CA LEU A 145 -9.31 1.76 -6.07
C LEU A 145 -10.43 2.70 -6.51
N VAL A 146 -10.04 3.92 -6.85
CA VAL A 146 -10.92 4.95 -7.42
C VAL A 146 -10.91 4.83 -8.94
N VAL A 147 -12.09 4.92 -9.54
CA VAL A 147 -12.29 4.91 -11.00
C VAL A 147 -13.03 6.18 -11.36
N ASP A 148 -12.43 7.00 -12.23
CA ASP A 148 -12.94 8.30 -12.63
C ASP A 148 -12.63 8.54 -14.12
N ASP A 149 -13.07 9.67 -14.67
CA ASP A 149 -12.80 10.09 -16.05
C ASP A 149 -11.31 10.43 -16.26
N LYS A 150 -10.60 10.74 -15.16
CA LYS A 150 -9.18 11.10 -15.17
C LYS A 150 -8.45 10.55 -13.94
N PRO A 151 -7.16 10.18 -14.07
CA PRO A 151 -6.32 9.88 -12.91
C PRO A 151 -6.17 11.13 -12.03
N LEU A 152 -6.22 10.96 -10.71
CA LEU A 152 -6.18 12.06 -9.75
C LEU A 152 -4.81 12.14 -9.08
N THR A 153 -4.00 13.13 -9.44
CA THR A 153 -2.70 13.35 -8.78
C THR A 153 -2.88 13.87 -7.35
N MET A 154 -1.85 13.74 -6.50
CA MET A 154 -1.91 14.25 -5.12
C MET A 154 -2.16 15.76 -5.07
N GLN A 155 -1.64 16.51 -6.04
CA GLN A 155 -1.91 17.94 -6.16
C GLN A 155 -3.39 18.22 -6.48
N MET A 156 -4.01 17.42 -7.36
CA MET A 156 -5.44 17.53 -7.66
C MET A 156 -6.30 17.15 -6.44
N LEU A 157 -5.98 16.03 -5.79
CA LEU A 157 -6.66 15.58 -4.58
C LEU A 157 -6.59 16.65 -3.48
N LYS A 158 -5.43 17.27 -3.26
CA LYS A 158 -5.26 18.39 -2.33
C LYS A 158 -6.10 19.60 -2.72
N LYS A 159 -6.12 19.96 -4.00
CA LYS A 159 -6.92 21.08 -4.50
C LYS A 159 -8.42 20.86 -4.30
N TYR A 160 -8.88 19.62 -4.41
CA TYR A 160 -10.29 19.27 -4.21
C TYR A 160 -10.63 19.07 -2.73
N SER A 161 -9.66 18.72 -1.90
CA SER A 161 -9.79 18.53 -0.46
C SER A 161 -9.69 19.85 0.32
N ASN A 162 -10.65 20.77 0.16
CA ASN A 162 -10.73 21.95 1.04
C ASN A 162 -11.05 21.52 2.49
N ASP A 163 -12.09 20.71 2.69
CA ASP A 163 -12.46 20.14 4.01
C ASP A 163 -12.59 18.62 4.00
N SER A 164 -13.11 18.02 2.93
CA SER A 164 -13.09 16.58 2.68
C SER A 164 -13.33 16.32 1.20
N LEU A 165 -12.69 15.29 0.67
CA LEU A 165 -12.80 14.83 -0.71
C LEU A 165 -13.52 13.49 -0.72
N THR A 166 -14.55 13.39 -1.55
CA THR A 166 -15.41 12.21 -1.67
C THR A 166 -15.19 11.60 -3.04
N LEU A 167 -14.56 10.42 -3.10
CA LEU A 167 -14.14 9.76 -4.34
C LEU A 167 -15.01 8.53 -4.62
N PRO A 168 -15.48 8.34 -5.86
CA PRO A 168 -16.15 7.10 -6.25
C PRO A 168 -15.14 5.96 -6.32
N THR A 169 -15.33 4.92 -5.51
CA THR A 169 -14.61 3.65 -5.64
C THR A 169 -15.50 2.62 -6.34
N ILE A 170 -14.93 1.48 -6.72
CA ILE A 170 -15.70 0.38 -7.34
C ILE A 170 -16.81 -0.13 -6.42
N ARG A 171 -16.60 -0.10 -5.10
CA ARG A 171 -17.56 -0.61 -4.12
C ARG A 171 -18.50 0.46 -3.59
N ASP A 172 -17.92 1.57 -3.16
CA ASP A 172 -18.61 2.62 -2.39
C ASP A 172 -17.87 3.95 -2.57
N VAL A 173 -17.89 4.80 -1.56
CA VAL A 173 -17.29 6.13 -1.57
C VAL A 173 -16.12 6.19 -0.61
N LEU A 174 -14.98 6.68 -1.09
CA LEU A 174 -13.79 6.92 -0.28
C LEU A 174 -13.72 8.40 0.10
N LYS A 175 -13.90 8.69 1.40
CA LYS A 175 -13.78 10.04 1.95
C LYS A 175 -12.38 10.25 2.51
N LEU A 176 -11.64 11.22 1.98
CA LEU A 176 -10.27 11.53 2.39
C LEU A 176 -10.10 13.03 2.62
N ARG A 177 -9.11 13.40 3.42
CA ARG A 177 -8.51 14.75 3.35
C ARG A 177 -7.08 14.63 2.92
N VAL A 178 -6.56 15.62 2.20
CA VAL A 178 -5.17 15.62 1.73
C VAL A 178 -4.46 16.87 2.22
N LYS A 179 -3.30 16.68 2.84
CA LYS A 179 -2.40 17.78 3.24
C LYS A 179 -0.99 17.54 2.72
N GLU A 180 -0.27 18.63 2.51
CA GLU A 180 1.17 18.60 2.27
C GLU A 180 1.89 18.56 3.62
N SER A 181 3.01 17.84 3.70
CA SER A 181 3.77 17.71 4.95
C SER A 181 4.10 19.07 5.57
N ASP A 182 4.53 20.04 4.76
CA ASP A 182 4.90 21.40 5.20
C ASP A 182 3.70 22.20 5.78
N SER A 183 2.47 21.78 5.49
CA SER A 183 1.24 22.40 6.01
C SER A 183 0.73 21.75 7.31
N ILE A 184 1.38 20.68 7.76
CA ILE A 184 1.01 19.95 8.98
C ILE A 184 1.77 20.57 10.15
N GLN A 185 1.02 21.07 11.13
CA GLN A 185 1.57 21.67 12.36
C GLN A 185 2.09 20.62 13.36
N ASP A 186 1.92 19.34 13.06
CA ASP A 186 2.44 18.23 13.85
C ASP A 186 3.91 17.96 13.49
N PRO A 187 4.87 18.20 14.41
CA PRO A 187 6.29 17.99 14.17
C PRO A 187 6.65 16.52 13.87
N GLU A 188 5.84 15.54 14.31
CA GLU A 188 6.09 14.12 14.04
C GLU A 188 5.76 13.72 12.60
N LEU A 189 4.96 14.54 11.91
CA LEU A 189 4.50 14.32 10.53
C LEU A 189 5.18 15.26 9.51
N GLN A 190 6.16 16.04 9.96
CA GLN A 190 6.98 16.87 9.08
C GLN A 190 8.14 16.03 8.51
N SER A 191 8.04 15.70 7.23
CA SER A 191 9.13 15.08 6.47
C SER A 191 10.06 16.18 5.93
N LEU A 192 11.36 16.05 6.15
CA LEU A 192 12.38 16.99 5.65
C LEU A 192 12.38 17.13 4.12
N ASP A 193 11.89 16.13 3.40
CA ASP A 193 11.89 16.09 1.93
C ASP A 193 10.57 16.61 1.32
N GLY A 194 9.64 17.08 2.17
CA GLY A 194 8.24 17.28 1.82
C GLY A 194 7.52 15.98 1.44
N GLY A 195 6.23 16.10 1.16
CA GLY A 195 5.39 14.95 0.81
C GLY A 195 3.92 15.23 1.00
N TYR A 196 3.11 14.18 0.91
CA TYR A 196 1.67 14.25 1.13
C TYR A 196 1.24 13.29 2.23
N TYR A 197 0.19 13.68 2.94
CA TYR A 197 -0.54 12.83 3.86
C TYR A 197 -2.02 12.79 3.45
N ILE A 198 -2.63 11.63 3.58
CA ILE A 198 -4.08 11.47 3.49
C ILE A 198 -4.65 11.22 4.88
N GLU A 199 -5.72 11.91 5.25
CA GLU A 199 -6.49 11.63 6.45
C GLU A 199 -7.63 10.70 6.09
N TRP A 200 -7.73 9.60 6.81
CA TRP A 200 -8.82 8.65 6.69
C TRP A 200 -9.20 8.13 8.07
N ASN A 201 -10.48 8.16 8.42
CA ASN A 201 -10.97 7.78 9.75
C ASN A 201 -10.18 8.42 10.93
N ASN A 202 -9.87 9.71 10.82
CA ASN A 202 -9.09 10.49 11.78
C ASN A 202 -7.63 10.00 11.97
N GLU A 203 -7.11 9.19 11.05
CA GLU A 203 -5.70 8.78 11.01
C GLU A 203 -5.02 9.46 9.81
N TRP A 204 -3.89 10.13 10.07
CA TRP A 204 -3.01 10.66 9.03
C TRP A 204 -2.07 9.57 8.52
N ILE A 205 -2.17 9.29 7.23
CA ILE A 205 -1.42 8.24 6.54
C ILE A 205 -0.44 8.92 5.57
N HIS A 206 0.83 8.63 5.75
CA HIS A 206 1.88 9.12 4.85
C HIS A 206 1.76 8.48 3.46
N VAL A 207 1.83 9.31 2.42
CA VAL A 207 1.92 8.89 1.02
C VAL A 207 3.40 8.77 0.65
N PHE A 208 3.95 7.58 0.85
CA PHE A 208 5.37 7.27 0.67
C PHE A 208 5.89 7.51 -0.76
N ARG A 209 5.09 7.18 -1.79
CA ARG A 209 5.35 7.58 -3.20
C ARG A 209 4.09 8.18 -3.82
N PRO A 210 4.01 9.51 -3.94
CA PRO A 210 2.92 10.14 -4.66
C PRO A 210 3.14 10.03 -6.18
N ASP A 211 2.04 10.02 -6.93
CA ASP A 211 2.02 10.22 -8.39
C ASP A 211 2.91 9.24 -9.17
N VAL A 212 2.81 7.95 -8.87
CA VAL A 212 3.44 6.89 -9.67
C VAL A 212 2.59 6.69 -10.92
N GLU A 213 2.93 7.41 -11.97
CA GLU A 213 2.16 7.47 -13.21
C GLU A 213 2.17 6.12 -13.97
N CYS A 214 1.03 5.80 -14.58
CA CYS A 214 0.81 4.61 -15.40
C CYS A 214 0.04 5.01 -16.66
N THR A 215 0.06 4.17 -17.69
CA THR A 215 -0.62 4.43 -18.97
C THR A 215 -2.15 4.51 -18.86
N ASN A 216 -2.74 3.86 -17.84
CA ASN A 216 -4.18 3.85 -17.57
C ASN A 216 -4.55 4.39 -16.19
N GLY A 217 -3.67 5.13 -15.52
CA GLY A 217 -3.94 5.60 -14.17
C GLY A 217 -2.75 6.17 -13.42
N VAL A 218 -2.92 6.29 -12.11
CA VAL A 218 -1.88 6.71 -11.17
C VAL A 218 -1.95 5.84 -9.92
N ILE A 219 -0.78 5.51 -9.37
CA ILE A 219 -0.64 4.84 -8.08
C ILE A 219 -0.13 5.86 -7.04
N HIS A 220 -0.73 5.84 -5.86
CA HIS A 220 -0.22 6.51 -4.67
C HIS A 220 0.16 5.45 -3.64
N VAL A 221 1.45 5.31 -3.36
CA VAL A 221 1.90 4.32 -2.39
C VAL A 221 1.74 4.87 -0.98
N ILE A 222 1.04 4.15 -0.10
CA ILE A 222 0.68 4.59 1.25
C ILE A 222 1.25 3.68 2.35
N ASP A 223 1.46 4.27 3.53
CA ASP A 223 2.08 3.61 4.71
C ASP A 223 1.09 2.93 5.66
N SER A 224 -0.20 2.91 5.34
CA SER A 224 -1.25 2.23 6.11
C SER A 224 -2.28 1.61 5.17
N VAL A 225 -2.96 0.55 5.63
CA VAL A 225 -4.05 -0.09 4.90
C VAL A 225 -5.36 0.56 5.36
N LEU A 226 -6.23 0.96 4.44
CA LEU A 226 -7.54 1.56 4.73
C LEU A 226 -8.54 0.48 5.21
N LEU A 227 -8.39 0.07 6.48
CA LEU A 227 -9.17 -0.97 7.15
C LEU A 227 -10.23 -0.40 8.08
N GLN A 228 -11.46 -0.90 7.96
CA GLN A 228 -12.53 -0.58 8.90
C GLN A 228 -12.53 -1.57 10.06
N ASP A 229 -13.16 -1.20 11.18
CA ASP A 229 -13.31 -2.10 12.33
C ASP A 229 -14.03 -3.40 11.94
N SER A 230 -15.02 -3.32 11.05
CA SER A 230 -15.73 -4.47 10.49
C SER A 230 -14.83 -5.43 9.68
N ASP A 231 -13.71 -4.94 9.12
CA ASP A 231 -12.74 -5.78 8.40
C ASP A 231 -11.84 -6.56 9.37
N ILE A 232 -11.69 -6.08 10.61
CA ILE A 232 -10.85 -6.67 11.67
C ILE A 232 -11.66 -7.65 12.51
N VAL A 233 -12.89 -7.27 12.86
CA VAL A 233 -13.83 -8.09 13.62
C VAL A 233 -14.54 -9.04 12.66
N VAL A 234 -13.78 -10.01 12.13
CA VAL A 234 -14.38 -11.11 11.39
C VAL A 234 -15.21 -11.91 12.38
N SER A 235 -16.52 -11.69 12.39
CA SER A 235 -17.49 -12.49 13.13
C SER A 235 -17.11 -13.95 12.95
N ALA A 236 -16.93 -14.67 14.05
CA ALA A 236 -16.84 -16.12 13.99
C ALA A 236 -18.03 -16.61 13.16
N ALA A 237 -17.78 -17.50 12.19
CA ALA A 237 -18.84 -18.18 11.47
C ALA A 237 -19.92 -18.61 12.48
N PRO A 238 -21.22 -18.47 12.17
CA PRO A 238 -22.26 -18.92 13.08
C PRO A 238 -21.97 -20.39 13.41
N THR A 239 -21.58 -20.64 14.67
CA THR A 239 -21.57 -21.99 15.19
C THR A 239 -23.00 -22.51 14.99
N PRO A 240 -23.23 -23.64 14.31
CA PRO A 240 -24.55 -24.22 14.28
C PRO A 240 -24.92 -24.45 15.75
N SER A 241 -25.92 -23.71 16.22
CA SER A 241 -26.48 -23.91 17.55
C SER A 241 -26.96 -25.36 17.58
N LEU A 242 -26.23 -26.24 18.28
CA LEU A 242 -26.80 -27.52 18.69
C LEU A 242 -28.02 -27.19 19.53
N SER A 243 -29.21 -27.41 18.97
CA SER A 243 -30.46 -27.44 19.71
C SER A 243 -30.41 -28.66 20.63
N LEU A 244 -29.76 -28.53 21.79
CA LEU A 244 -29.93 -29.47 22.89
C LEU A 244 -31.33 -29.23 23.44
N GLY A 245 -32.23 -30.16 23.12
CA GLY A 245 -33.58 -30.22 23.67
C GLY A 245 -33.54 -30.23 25.20
N LEU A 246 -34.57 -29.64 25.79
CA LEU A 246 -34.74 -29.51 27.24
C LEU A 246 -34.44 -30.83 27.98
N GLY A 247 -33.42 -30.80 28.82
CA GLY A 247 -33.11 -31.84 29.79
C GLY A 247 -32.44 -31.19 31.00
N THR A 248 -33.20 -31.08 32.09
CA THR A 248 -32.79 -30.53 33.38
C THR A 248 -31.54 -31.22 33.96
N ALA A 249 -30.52 -30.47 34.37
CA ALA A 249 -29.68 -30.80 35.52
C ALA A 249 -28.85 -29.59 35.97
N ALA A 250 -28.98 -29.28 37.25
CA ALA A 250 -28.21 -28.29 37.99
C ALA A 250 -26.80 -28.82 38.36
N ALA A 251 -26.02 -27.93 39.00
CA ALA A 251 -24.73 -28.14 39.69
C ALA A 251 -23.48 -28.00 38.81
N LEU A 252 -22.36 -27.42 39.24
CA LEU A 252 -21.95 -26.73 40.48
C LEU A 252 -20.64 -25.98 40.13
N PHE A 253 -20.43 -24.81 40.72
CA PHE A 253 -19.12 -24.14 40.75
C PHE A 253 -18.09 -25.02 41.46
N LEU A 254 -16.84 -25.09 40.96
CA LEU A 254 -15.67 -25.26 41.84
C LEU A 254 -14.43 -24.57 41.25
N SER A 255 -13.94 -23.60 42.01
CA SER A 255 -12.62 -22.98 41.92
C SER A 255 -11.52 -23.98 42.25
N LEU A 256 -10.32 -23.85 41.66
CA LEU A 256 -9.10 -24.16 42.42
C LEU A 256 -7.89 -23.31 41.97
N LEU A 257 -7.29 -22.70 42.98
CA LEU A 257 -6.11 -21.84 42.99
C LEU A 257 -4.82 -22.70 42.98
N ALA A 258 -3.73 -22.05 42.59
CA ALA A 258 -2.35 -22.54 42.52
C ALA A 258 -1.80 -23.26 43.77
N ALA A 259 -0.85 -24.18 43.54
CA ALA A 259 0.48 -24.20 44.17
C ALA A 259 1.36 -25.32 43.58
N HIS A 260 2.54 -24.95 43.08
CA HIS A 260 3.70 -25.83 42.90
C HIS A 260 4.44 -25.93 44.26
N LEU A 261 4.88 -27.12 44.63
CA LEU A 261 5.90 -27.33 45.66
C LEU A 261 6.64 -28.65 45.40
N LEU A 262 7.86 -28.53 44.88
CA LEU A 262 9.12 -29.16 45.33
C LEU A 262 10.21 -28.90 44.28
#